data_AF-A0A2A2WA41-F1
#
_entry.id   AF-A0A2A2WA41-F1
#
_cell.length_a   1.000
_cell.length_b   1.000
_cell.length_c   1.000
_cell.angle_alpha   90.00
_cell.angle_beta   90.00
_cell.angle_gamma   90.00
#
_symmetry.space_group_name_H-M   'P 1'
#
loop_
_entity.id
_entity.type
_entity.pdbx_description
1 polymer ?
#
loop_
_entity_poly.entity_id
_entity_poly.type
_entity_poly.pdbx_seq_one_letter_code
_entity_poly.pdbx_strand_id
1 'polypeptide(L)'
;MKWLINGLPIDWRVRSPGRPLVVTPRRRRLAGETLEPRHLLATLAVAPGDDAMPGLPSEPACDAAPITATGIAATANTTTPLVEYFLTARDAEDQLLPVVNGEVEVGVGIENSFFLEVAYSDLRTFGDDTGAFGVHVNLDVSQPGLLRPVLRETQRIVFGEEIFSASSGSVAFTMEGASQSYVANLADLSNEPFAEVKAALQFLGYQPSQYQVTGLSSGDLLIEIRFVDPAFANMDLPNLIVTSDFDVAVPTSVEEFSPLLADGVTPNPEAMRFNLDTRSRTFNHNQRFYTLLNRGRFDLASGFIDVGGTGLIPGASGGIRSLTQDGQFIEPFDVFRIEVFLAEPLRSPLVIDTAPSQGPDSLLLFGEDVVIPAEAILLDADASVTLVTAEPTVQQILINDGADSRSQVTSVTVTFGEELEPALLPSAFSLVNTSTATSVGIVHVTASVMDGMTTATLTFAGESTVDRDGTGAQGNSLADGNYRLHIDASGIRSTGGLEMFNDVIFGQQPVDGFFRLYGDSDGDRDVDGQDYGRFGLTFLTAAGQSRFNAQLDSDGDGDVDGQDYGRFGLNFLKRI
;
A
#
# COMPACT_ATOMS: atom_id res chain seq x y z
N MET A 1 5.44 39.68 32.99
CA MET A 1 4.71 40.96 32.93
C MET A 1 3.22 40.67 33.09
N LYS A 2 2.57 41.22 34.12
CA LYS A 2 1.11 41.20 34.33
C LYS A 2 0.50 42.37 33.57
N TRP A 3 -0.63 42.18 32.89
CA TRP A 3 -1.80 43.08 32.92
C TRP A 3 -3.07 42.27 32.60
N LEU A 4 -4.13 42.56 33.35
CA LEU A 4 -5.48 41.99 33.36
C LEU A 4 -6.48 43.13 33.05
N ILE A 5 -7.77 42.77 32.93
CA ILE A 5 -9.03 43.59 32.95
C ILE A 5 -9.68 43.66 31.54
N ASN A 6 -10.92 43.27 31.22
CA ASN A 6 -12.24 43.04 31.89
C ASN A 6 -12.92 41.79 31.25
N GLY A 7 -13.85 41.00 31.82
CA GLY A 7 -14.75 41.16 32.97
C GLY A 7 -16.24 41.23 32.56
N LEU A 8 -16.92 40.09 32.34
CA LEU A 8 -18.25 39.71 32.90
C LEU A 8 -18.86 38.46 32.17
N PRO A 9 -19.59 37.56 32.88
CA PRO A 9 -20.01 36.24 32.39
C PRO A 9 -21.49 36.17 31.92
N ILE A 10 -21.78 35.31 30.94
CA ILE A 10 -23.15 34.98 30.50
C ILE A 10 -23.59 33.66 31.16
N ASP A 11 -24.64 33.76 31.98
CA ASP A 11 -25.28 32.67 32.73
C ASP A 11 -26.40 32.03 31.87
N TRP A 12 -26.18 30.81 31.37
CA TRP A 12 -27.19 30.03 30.65
C TRP A 12 -27.87 29.03 31.58
N ARG A 13 -29.03 29.40 32.11
CA ARG A 13 -29.93 28.48 32.82
C ARG A 13 -30.66 27.57 31.82
N VAL A 14 -30.25 26.31 31.76
CA VAL A 14 -31.02 25.23 31.12
C VAL A 14 -32.09 24.72 32.11
N ARG A 15 -33.37 24.89 31.74
CA ARG A 15 -34.50 24.24 32.40
C ARG A 15 -34.72 22.85 31.79
N SER A 16 -34.71 21.83 32.63
CA SER A 16 -35.17 20.48 32.32
C SER A 16 -36.69 20.43 32.16
N PRO A 17 -37.21 19.53 31.30
CA PRO A 17 -38.44 18.83 31.64
C PRO A 17 -38.39 17.32 31.37
N GLY A 18 -38.98 16.57 32.30
CA GLY A 18 -39.85 15.43 31.96
C GLY A 18 -39.20 14.07 31.70
N ARG A 19 -39.16 13.24 32.75
CA ARG A 19 -39.14 11.76 32.63
C ARG A 19 -40.41 11.25 31.94
N PRO A 20 -40.31 10.17 31.15
CA PRO A 20 -41.38 9.18 31.04
C PRO A 20 -40.94 7.79 31.51
N LEU A 21 -41.79 7.25 32.39
CA LEU A 21 -42.16 5.83 32.64
C LEU A 21 -41.31 4.71 32.02
N VAL A 22 -40.62 3.98 32.90
CA VAL A 22 -40.05 2.64 32.64
C VAL A 22 -41.16 1.60 32.75
N VAL A 23 -41.43 0.89 31.66
CA VAL A 23 -42.27 -0.31 31.63
C VAL A 23 -41.37 -1.54 31.71
N THR A 24 -41.51 -2.29 32.81
CA THR A 24 -40.81 -3.56 33.06
C THR A 24 -41.52 -4.71 32.33
N PRO A 25 -40.84 -5.55 31.52
CA PRO A 25 -41.40 -6.82 31.09
C PRO A 25 -41.10 -7.91 32.13
N ARG A 26 -42.16 -8.62 32.52
CA ARG A 26 -42.16 -9.78 33.42
C ARG A 26 -41.28 -10.90 32.89
N ARG A 27 -40.31 -11.34 33.69
CA ARG A 27 -39.66 -12.66 33.56
C ARG A 27 -40.68 -13.76 33.83
N ARG A 28 -40.90 -14.65 32.86
CA ARG A 28 -41.54 -15.96 33.06
C ARG A 28 -40.45 -17.02 33.06
N ARG A 29 -40.23 -17.66 34.21
CA ARG A 29 -39.43 -18.88 34.34
C ARG A 29 -40.13 -20.00 33.55
N LEU A 30 -39.39 -20.67 32.68
CA LEU A 30 -39.62 -22.07 32.37
C LEU A 30 -38.41 -22.85 32.89
N ALA A 31 -38.73 -23.92 33.61
CA ALA A 31 -37.82 -24.87 34.22
C ALA A 31 -37.76 -26.12 33.34
N GLY A 32 -36.64 -26.85 33.44
CA GLY A 32 -36.40 -28.13 32.77
C GLY A 32 -35.59 -27.97 31.49
N GLU A 33 -34.53 -28.72 31.20
CA GLU A 33 -33.96 -29.92 31.79
C GLU A 33 -32.47 -29.94 31.43
N THR A 34 -31.65 -30.45 32.35
CA THR A 34 -30.24 -30.80 32.17
C THR A 34 -30.11 -32.02 31.28
N LEU A 35 -29.36 -31.90 30.17
CA LEU A 35 -28.89 -33.06 29.39
C LEU A 35 -27.36 -33.15 29.52
N GLU A 36 -26.94 -34.16 30.27
CA GLU A 36 -25.57 -34.65 30.41
C GLU A 36 -25.07 -35.27 29.10
N PRO A 37 -23.79 -35.07 28.71
CA PRO A 37 -23.18 -35.86 27.64
C PRO A 37 -22.52 -37.12 28.24
N ARG A 38 -23.16 -38.28 28.06
CA ARG A 38 -22.53 -39.59 28.28
C ARG A 38 -22.09 -40.21 26.95
N HIS A 39 -20.77 -40.37 26.85
CA HIS A 39 -20.02 -41.42 26.16
C HIS A 39 -20.80 -42.34 25.20
N LEU A 40 -20.36 -42.35 23.93
CA LEU A 40 -20.45 -43.55 23.10
C LEU A 40 -19.07 -43.82 22.46
N LEU A 41 -18.33 -44.71 23.11
CA LEU A 41 -17.25 -45.50 22.51
C LEU A 41 -17.89 -46.47 21.50
N ALA A 42 -17.58 -46.30 20.21
CA ALA A 42 -17.89 -47.29 19.20
C ALA A 42 -16.69 -48.22 19.00
N THR A 43 -16.94 -49.48 19.29
CA THR A 43 -16.08 -50.64 19.14
C THR A 43 -15.90 -50.95 17.64
N LEU A 44 -14.66 -50.99 17.14
CA LEU A 44 -14.35 -51.60 15.84
C LEU A 44 -13.51 -52.86 16.07
N ALA A 45 -14.13 -53.98 15.72
CA ALA A 45 -13.59 -55.32 15.85
C ALA A 45 -12.54 -55.59 14.77
N VAL A 46 -11.44 -56.20 15.20
CA VAL A 46 -10.40 -56.81 14.36
C VAL A 46 -10.91 -58.13 13.78
N ALA A 47 -10.63 -58.38 12.50
CA ALA A 47 -10.41 -59.71 11.95
C ALA A 47 -9.43 -59.65 10.75
N PRO A 48 -8.68 -60.73 10.46
CA PRO A 48 -7.30 -60.63 9.96
C PRO A 48 -7.07 -61.17 8.54
N GLY A 49 -5.90 -60.83 7.98
CA GLY A 49 -4.99 -61.80 7.33
C GLY A 49 -5.06 -61.98 5.80
N ASP A 50 -4.01 -61.48 5.14
CA ASP A 50 -3.24 -62.01 4.00
C ASP A 50 -3.94 -62.63 2.77
N ASP A 51 -3.66 -62.06 1.60
CA ASP A 51 -3.17 -62.83 0.44
C ASP A 51 -2.38 -61.97 -0.55
N ALA A 52 -1.32 -62.56 -1.11
CA ALA A 52 -0.29 -61.91 -1.89
C ALA A 52 -0.43 -62.15 -3.42
N MET A 53 0.26 -61.28 -4.18
CA MET A 53 0.76 -61.42 -5.58
C MET A 53 -0.19 -61.03 -6.74
N PRO A 54 0.30 -60.71 -7.97
CA PRO A 54 1.62 -60.26 -8.45
C PRO A 54 1.55 -59.00 -9.38
N GLY A 55 2.72 -58.48 -9.83
CA GLY A 55 2.84 -57.17 -10.52
C GLY A 55 2.83 -57.11 -12.06
N LEU A 56 3.31 -55.93 -12.52
CA LEU A 56 3.59 -55.40 -13.88
C LEU A 56 2.45 -54.57 -14.55
N PRO A 57 2.73 -53.60 -15.46
CA PRO A 57 4.02 -53.08 -15.96
C PRO A 57 4.19 -51.54 -15.91
N SER A 58 5.42 -51.09 -16.16
CA SER A 58 5.84 -49.71 -16.43
C SER A 58 5.60 -49.28 -17.88
N GLU A 59 5.22 -48.01 -18.14
CA GLU A 59 5.55 -47.16 -19.32
C GLU A 59 4.70 -45.85 -19.32
N PRO A 60 5.01 -44.79 -20.10
CA PRO A 60 6.31 -44.26 -20.56
C PRO A 60 6.48 -42.76 -20.25
N ALA A 61 7.69 -42.23 -20.48
CA ALA A 61 8.00 -40.80 -20.43
C ALA A 61 7.36 -40.03 -21.61
N CYS A 62 6.78 -38.86 -21.32
CA CYS A 62 6.36 -37.89 -22.34
C CYS A 62 7.34 -36.72 -22.38
N ASP A 63 8.22 -36.73 -23.39
CA ASP A 63 8.83 -35.54 -23.96
C ASP A 63 7.75 -34.73 -24.71
N ALA A 64 7.54 -33.47 -24.34
CA ALA A 64 6.84 -32.51 -25.18
C ALA A 64 7.59 -31.16 -25.18
N ALA A 65 8.00 -30.75 -26.38
CA ALA A 65 8.64 -29.47 -26.71
C ALA A 65 7.70 -28.27 -26.45
N PRO A 66 8.24 -27.04 -26.25
CA PRO A 66 7.44 -25.88 -25.86
C PRO A 66 6.54 -25.40 -27.01
N ILE A 67 5.26 -25.17 -26.70
CA ILE A 67 4.31 -24.55 -27.63
C ILE A 67 4.39 -23.03 -27.46
N THR A 68 4.81 -22.34 -28.52
CA THR A 68 4.86 -20.89 -28.62
C THR A 68 3.47 -20.26 -28.59
N ALA A 69 3.28 -19.30 -27.68
CA ALA A 69 2.12 -18.43 -27.62
C ALA A 69 2.06 -17.52 -28.85
N THR A 70 1.00 -17.64 -29.67
CA THR A 70 0.50 -16.53 -30.49
C THR A 70 -0.92 -16.83 -30.99
N GLY A 71 -1.90 -16.07 -30.47
CA GLY A 71 -3.17 -15.76 -31.11
C GLY A 71 -4.23 -16.86 -31.14
N ILE A 72 -5.15 -16.86 -30.18
CA ILE A 72 -6.53 -17.35 -30.41
C ILE A 72 -7.50 -16.29 -29.90
N ALA A 73 -8.09 -15.60 -30.86
CA ALA A 73 -9.29 -14.81 -30.69
C ALA A 73 -10.46 -15.70 -30.22
N ALA A 74 -11.32 -15.11 -29.39
CA ALA A 74 -12.60 -15.60 -28.92
C ALA A 74 -13.25 -16.66 -29.82
N THR A 75 -13.37 -17.88 -29.29
CA THR A 75 -14.43 -18.81 -29.67
C THR A 75 -15.26 -19.06 -28.43
N ALA A 76 -16.39 -18.35 -28.34
CA ALA A 76 -17.42 -18.58 -27.34
C ALA A 76 -18.00 -19.98 -27.53
N ASN A 77 -17.52 -20.96 -26.77
CA ASN A 77 -18.36 -22.07 -26.35
C ASN A 77 -19.31 -21.50 -25.28
N THR A 78 -20.61 -21.56 -25.53
CA THR A 78 -21.64 -21.02 -24.63
C THR A 78 -21.77 -21.89 -23.38
N THR A 79 -20.81 -21.77 -22.47
CA THR A 79 -21.03 -22.06 -21.04
C THR A 79 -21.65 -20.81 -20.43
N THR A 80 -22.86 -20.93 -19.90
CA THR A 80 -23.44 -19.88 -19.06
C THR A 80 -22.46 -19.62 -17.91
N PRO A 81 -22.02 -18.37 -17.67
CA PRO A 81 -21.12 -18.10 -16.55
C PRO A 81 -21.82 -18.46 -15.24
N LEU A 82 -21.10 -19.14 -14.36
CA LEU A 82 -21.59 -19.60 -13.06
C LEU A 82 -21.07 -18.73 -11.92
N VAL A 83 -19.93 -18.08 -12.13
CA VAL A 83 -19.26 -17.25 -11.13
C VAL A 83 -18.69 -16.02 -11.82
N GLU A 84 -18.74 -14.87 -11.15
CA GLU A 84 -18.01 -13.65 -11.52
C GLU A 84 -16.95 -13.36 -10.46
N TYR A 85 -15.71 -13.09 -10.86
CA TYR A 85 -14.64 -12.71 -9.93
C TYR A 85 -14.51 -11.19 -9.79
N PHE A 86 -14.10 -10.79 -8.59
CA PHE A 86 -13.82 -9.41 -8.21
C PHE A 86 -12.45 -9.31 -7.57
N LEU A 87 -11.72 -8.24 -7.86
CA LEU A 87 -10.49 -7.87 -7.21
C LEU A 87 -10.59 -6.46 -6.68
N THR A 88 -10.27 -6.26 -5.41
CA THR A 88 -10.24 -4.91 -4.81
C THR A 88 -8.97 -4.68 -4.00
N ALA A 89 -8.57 -3.42 -3.87
CA ALA A 89 -7.47 -3.00 -3.02
C ALA A 89 -7.99 -2.28 -1.78
N ARG A 90 -7.49 -2.64 -0.59
CA ARG A 90 -8.04 -2.23 0.71
C ARG A 90 -6.95 -1.90 1.72
N ASP A 91 -7.25 -1.03 2.68
CA ASP A 91 -6.34 -0.72 3.79
C ASP A 91 -6.41 -1.76 4.93
N ALA A 92 -5.57 -1.58 5.96
CA ALA A 92 -5.51 -2.46 7.12
C ALA A 92 -6.79 -2.43 7.99
N GLU A 93 -7.49 -1.29 8.00
CA GLU A 93 -8.79 -1.07 8.62
C GLU A 93 -9.96 -1.61 7.79
N ASP A 94 -9.66 -2.33 6.71
CA ASP A 94 -10.66 -2.98 5.88
C ASP A 94 -11.62 -1.95 5.26
N GLN A 95 -11.06 -0.85 4.74
CA GLN A 95 -11.73 0.09 3.84
C GLN A 95 -11.18 -0.04 2.41
N LEU A 96 -12.03 0.18 1.41
CA LEU A 96 -11.59 0.25 0.01
C LEU A 96 -10.64 1.42 -0.18
N LEU A 97 -9.52 1.20 -0.86
CA LEU A 97 -8.66 2.29 -1.30
C LEU A 97 -9.38 3.15 -2.35
N PRO A 98 -9.21 4.48 -2.31
CA PRO A 98 -9.87 5.38 -3.26
C PRO A 98 -9.48 5.07 -4.72
N VAL A 99 -10.48 5.04 -5.60
CA VAL A 99 -10.29 4.91 -7.04
C VAL A 99 -10.53 6.27 -7.70
N VAL A 100 -9.54 6.79 -8.41
CA VAL A 100 -9.63 8.04 -9.18
C VAL A 100 -9.34 7.71 -10.64
N ASN A 101 -10.30 7.99 -11.54
CA ASN A 101 -10.20 7.67 -12.97
C ASN A 101 -9.89 6.18 -13.28
N GLY A 102 -10.29 5.25 -12.41
CA GLY A 102 -10.04 3.82 -12.57
C GLY A 102 -8.70 3.34 -12.00
N GLU A 103 -7.94 4.23 -11.36
CA GLU A 103 -6.63 3.93 -10.78
C GLU A 103 -6.67 4.06 -9.25
N VAL A 104 -5.91 3.22 -8.57
CA VAL A 104 -5.69 3.26 -7.13
C VAL A 104 -4.27 3.76 -6.87
N GLU A 105 -4.15 4.89 -6.19
CA GLU A 105 -2.86 5.42 -5.77
C GLU A 105 -2.38 4.66 -4.52
N VAL A 106 -1.14 4.17 -4.56
CA VAL A 106 -0.50 3.43 -3.47
C VAL A 106 0.91 3.96 -3.21
N GLY A 107 1.37 3.82 -1.97
CA GLY A 107 2.75 4.12 -1.59
C GLY A 107 3.72 3.00 -1.97
N VAL A 108 5.01 3.30 -1.88
CA VAL A 108 6.12 2.36 -2.11
C VAL A 108 6.69 1.93 -0.76
N GLY A 109 7.12 0.69 -0.63
CA GLY A 109 7.67 0.14 0.61
C GLY A 109 6.64 -0.62 1.44
N ILE A 110 7.13 -1.50 2.31
CA ILE A 110 6.30 -2.42 3.12
C ILE A 110 5.47 -1.68 4.17
N GLU A 111 5.91 -0.50 4.59
CA GLU A 111 5.20 0.42 5.47
C GLU A 111 3.94 1.01 4.81
N ASN A 112 3.87 0.99 3.48
CA ASN A 112 2.72 1.39 2.67
C ASN A 112 1.96 0.18 2.12
N SER A 113 2.06 -0.96 2.80
CA SER A 113 1.35 -2.18 2.42
C SER A 113 -0.17 -2.00 2.45
N PHE A 114 -0.84 -2.78 1.61
CA PHE A 114 -2.28 -2.81 1.46
C PHE A 114 -2.74 -4.24 1.17
N PHE A 115 -4.04 -4.49 1.13
CA PHE A 115 -4.61 -5.81 0.89
C PHE A 115 -5.20 -5.88 -0.51
N LEU A 116 -4.83 -6.90 -1.26
CA LEU A 116 -5.62 -7.35 -2.41
C LEU A 116 -6.63 -8.37 -1.92
N GLU A 117 -7.89 -8.17 -2.28
CA GLU A 117 -8.98 -9.03 -1.87
C GLU A 117 -9.70 -9.60 -3.09
N VAL A 118 -9.86 -10.91 -3.07
CA VAL A 118 -10.57 -11.67 -4.08
C VAL A 118 -11.94 -12.00 -3.54
N ALA A 119 -12.97 -11.68 -4.33
CA ALA A 119 -14.35 -12.02 -4.03
C ALA A 119 -15.04 -12.61 -5.26
N TYR A 120 -16.22 -13.20 -5.09
CA TYR A 120 -17.02 -13.68 -6.22
C TYR A 120 -18.52 -13.50 -6.05
N SER A 121 -19.25 -13.37 -7.15
CA SER A 121 -20.72 -13.47 -7.18
C SER A 121 -21.14 -14.81 -7.77
N ASP A 122 -22.15 -15.47 -7.19
CA ASP A 122 -22.75 -16.68 -7.75
C ASP A 122 -23.80 -16.30 -8.80
N LEU A 123 -23.55 -16.65 -10.05
CA LEU A 123 -24.42 -16.34 -11.18
C LEU A 123 -25.45 -17.44 -11.47
N ARG A 124 -25.49 -18.50 -10.66
CA ARG A 124 -26.45 -19.60 -10.82
C ARG A 124 -27.90 -19.13 -10.57
N THR A 125 -28.84 -19.80 -11.23
CA THR A 125 -30.26 -19.53 -11.05
C THR A 125 -30.77 -19.99 -9.69
N PHE A 126 -31.82 -19.33 -9.19
CA PHE A 126 -32.48 -19.65 -7.93
C PHE A 126 -32.85 -21.16 -7.86
N GLY A 127 -32.32 -21.88 -6.87
CA GLY A 127 -32.54 -23.32 -6.68
C GLY A 127 -31.39 -24.21 -7.15
N ASP A 128 -30.47 -23.67 -7.97
CA ASP A 128 -29.23 -24.34 -8.40
C ASP A 128 -28.01 -23.84 -7.59
N ASP A 129 -28.23 -22.89 -6.66
CA ASP A 129 -27.27 -22.28 -5.73
C ASP A 129 -26.89 -23.20 -4.55
N THR A 130 -26.75 -24.51 -4.82
CA THR A 130 -26.35 -25.48 -3.80
C THR A 130 -24.84 -25.47 -3.56
N GLY A 131 -24.43 -25.22 -2.31
CA GLY A 131 -23.02 -25.16 -1.88
C GLY A 131 -22.25 -23.91 -2.31
N ALA A 132 -21.10 -23.68 -1.67
CA ALA A 132 -20.17 -22.59 -2.03
C ALA A 132 -19.11 -23.09 -3.02
N PHE A 133 -18.41 -22.16 -3.66
CA PHE A 133 -17.27 -22.48 -4.50
C PHE A 133 -15.99 -22.52 -3.68
N GLY A 134 -15.15 -23.54 -3.89
CA GLY A 134 -13.72 -23.46 -3.59
C GLY A 134 -13.06 -22.62 -4.68
N VAL A 135 -12.31 -21.60 -4.29
CA VAL A 135 -11.77 -20.60 -5.22
C VAL A 135 -10.26 -20.59 -5.11
N HIS A 136 -9.59 -20.82 -6.25
CA HIS A 136 -8.15 -20.64 -6.41
C HIS A 136 -7.87 -19.83 -7.68
N VAL A 137 -7.10 -18.77 -7.52
CA VAL A 137 -6.83 -17.81 -8.59
C VAL A 137 -5.33 -17.60 -8.78
N ASN A 138 -4.97 -17.15 -9.97
CA ASN A 138 -3.73 -16.44 -10.21
C ASN A 138 -4.01 -14.93 -10.13
N LEU A 139 -3.07 -14.16 -9.59
CA LEU A 139 -3.07 -12.71 -9.74
C LEU A 139 -1.93 -12.35 -10.69
N ASP A 140 -2.29 -12.09 -11.94
CA ASP A 140 -1.37 -11.79 -13.02
C ASP A 140 -0.96 -10.32 -12.94
N VAL A 141 0.33 -10.08 -12.68
CA VAL A 141 0.87 -8.73 -12.48
C VAL A 141 1.57 -8.28 -13.76
N SER A 142 1.09 -7.19 -14.37
CA SER A 142 1.59 -6.66 -15.65
C SER A 142 3.07 -6.27 -15.66
N GLN A 143 3.64 -5.95 -14.49
CA GLN A 143 5.07 -5.68 -14.30
C GLN A 143 5.60 -6.58 -13.15
N PRO A 144 6.14 -7.76 -13.47
CA PRO A 144 6.57 -8.74 -12.47
C PRO A 144 7.64 -8.20 -11.50
N GLY A 145 7.61 -8.68 -10.25
CA GLY A 145 8.60 -8.36 -9.22
C GLY A 145 8.38 -7.03 -8.48
N LEU A 146 7.55 -6.13 -9.02
CA LEU A 146 7.21 -4.85 -8.39
C LEU A 146 6.21 -5.01 -7.24
N LEU A 147 5.17 -5.83 -7.42
CA LEU A 147 4.23 -6.16 -6.36
C LEU A 147 4.72 -7.41 -5.61
N ARG A 148 4.87 -7.30 -4.28
CA ARG A 148 5.37 -8.39 -3.44
C ARG A 148 4.43 -8.67 -2.27
N PRO A 149 4.32 -9.93 -1.83
CA PRO A 149 3.54 -10.26 -0.63
C PRO A 149 4.24 -9.77 0.64
N VAL A 150 3.42 -9.42 1.63
CA VAL A 150 3.85 -9.32 3.02
C VAL A 150 3.63 -10.67 3.69
N LEU A 151 4.72 -11.35 3.97
CA LEU A 151 4.73 -12.67 4.60
C LEU A 151 5.22 -12.55 6.03
N ARG A 152 4.59 -13.31 6.91
CA ARG A 152 5.03 -13.50 8.29
C ARG A 152 5.28 -14.98 8.52
N GLU A 153 6.21 -15.24 9.42
CA GLU A 153 6.65 -16.59 9.71
C GLU A 153 5.57 -17.44 10.38
N THR A 154 5.58 -18.72 10.04
CA THR A 154 4.86 -19.74 10.78
C THR A 154 5.84 -20.85 11.16
N GLN A 155 5.81 -21.27 12.42
CA GLN A 155 6.54 -22.46 12.87
C GLN A 155 5.53 -23.49 13.37
N ARG A 156 5.80 -24.78 13.10
CA ARG A 156 4.94 -25.88 13.50
C ARG A 156 5.71 -26.88 14.34
N ILE A 157 5.22 -27.13 15.53
CA ILE A 157 5.72 -28.17 16.41
C ILE A 157 4.94 -29.45 16.13
N VAL A 158 5.65 -30.54 15.90
CA VAL A 158 5.11 -31.87 15.67
C VAL A 158 5.57 -32.77 16.79
N PHE A 159 4.63 -33.32 17.55
CA PHE A 159 4.88 -34.49 18.40
C PHE A 159 4.13 -35.68 17.80
N GLY A 160 4.87 -36.76 17.53
CA GLY A 160 4.27 -38.01 17.04
C GLY A 160 3.17 -38.54 17.97
N GLU A 161 2.25 -39.31 17.41
CA GLU A 161 1.11 -39.93 18.13
C GLU A 161 1.50 -40.66 19.43
N GLU A 162 2.74 -41.10 19.58
CA GLU A 162 3.26 -41.73 20.80
C GLU A 162 3.14 -40.83 22.03
N ILE A 163 3.04 -39.51 21.86
CA ILE A 163 2.81 -38.57 22.96
C ILE A 163 1.55 -38.90 23.77
N PHE A 164 0.53 -39.50 23.14
CA PHE A 164 -0.70 -39.92 23.81
C PHE A 164 -0.53 -41.19 24.66
N SER A 165 0.61 -41.88 24.53
CA SER A 165 0.98 -43.05 25.33
C SER A 165 1.98 -42.73 26.45
N ALA A 166 2.57 -41.53 26.45
CA ALA A 166 3.47 -41.07 27.49
C ALA A 166 2.73 -40.91 28.83
N SER A 167 3.40 -41.24 29.93
CA SER A 167 2.83 -41.11 31.28
C SER A 167 3.65 -40.21 32.21
N SER A 168 4.89 -39.89 31.84
CA SER A 168 5.72 -38.91 32.56
C SER A 168 6.79 -38.30 31.65
N GLY A 169 7.43 -37.23 32.14
CA GLY A 169 8.51 -36.53 31.44
C GLY A 169 8.20 -35.05 31.22
N SER A 170 8.97 -34.41 30.35
CA SER A 170 8.86 -32.99 30.07
C SER A 170 9.24 -32.65 28.62
N VAL A 171 8.86 -31.45 28.22
CA VAL A 171 9.30 -30.81 26.98
C VAL A 171 10.02 -29.51 27.33
N ALA A 172 11.16 -29.28 26.69
CA ALA A 172 11.90 -28.03 26.78
C ALA A 172 11.79 -27.26 25.46
N PHE A 173 11.39 -26.00 25.55
CA PHE A 173 11.30 -25.04 24.47
C PHE A 173 12.45 -24.03 24.61
N THR A 174 13.27 -23.93 23.58
CA THR A 174 14.40 -23.01 23.49
C THR A 174 14.25 -22.22 22.19
N MET A 175 14.75 -20.99 22.14
CA MET A 175 14.86 -20.24 20.88
C MET A 175 16.29 -20.34 20.37
N GLU A 176 16.49 -20.40 19.06
CA GLU A 176 17.82 -20.31 18.45
C GLU A 176 18.56 -19.07 18.99
N GLY A 177 19.82 -19.25 19.40
CA GLY A 177 20.62 -18.20 20.01
C GLY A 177 20.29 -17.86 21.48
N ALA A 178 19.21 -18.40 22.04
CA ALA A 178 18.87 -18.21 23.46
C ALA A 178 19.65 -19.16 24.38
N SER A 179 19.97 -18.69 25.58
CA SER A 179 20.66 -19.47 26.63
C SER A 179 19.73 -20.10 27.65
N GLN A 180 18.43 -19.76 27.61
CA GLN A 180 17.42 -20.21 28.55
C GLN A 180 16.36 -21.04 27.83
N SER A 181 15.75 -21.97 28.55
CA SER A 181 14.67 -22.82 28.03
C SER A 181 13.50 -22.80 29.00
N TYR A 182 12.29 -22.74 28.44
CA TYR A 182 11.06 -22.99 29.18
C TYR A 182 10.79 -24.49 29.22
N VAL A 183 10.52 -25.05 30.39
CA VAL A 183 10.27 -26.49 30.55
C VAL A 183 8.86 -26.70 31.06
N ALA A 184 8.06 -27.44 30.29
CA ALA A 184 6.71 -27.86 30.65
C ALA A 184 6.71 -29.36 30.97
N ASN A 185 6.05 -29.77 32.04
CA ASN A 185 5.88 -31.19 32.34
C ASN A 185 4.76 -31.79 31.48
N LEU A 186 4.81 -33.09 31.23
CA LEU A 186 3.80 -33.79 30.42
C LEU A 186 2.36 -33.55 30.92
N ALA A 187 2.16 -33.44 32.24
CA ALA A 187 0.84 -33.19 32.81
C ALA A 187 0.26 -31.84 32.36
N ASP A 188 1.07 -30.79 32.31
CA ASP A 188 0.64 -29.45 31.90
C ASP A 188 0.42 -29.43 30.38
N LEU A 189 1.36 -30.00 29.62
CA LEU A 189 1.27 -30.11 28.16
C LEU A 189 0.05 -30.93 27.70
N SER A 190 -0.30 -32.01 28.41
CA SER A 190 -1.45 -32.85 28.04
C SER A 190 -2.79 -32.19 28.35
N ASN A 191 -2.85 -31.36 29.39
CA ASN A 191 -4.06 -30.68 29.79
C ASN A 191 -4.31 -29.43 28.93
N GLU A 192 -3.29 -28.61 28.71
CA GLU A 192 -3.39 -27.30 28.07
C GLU A 192 -2.21 -27.06 27.10
N PRO A 193 -2.05 -27.86 26.03
CA PRO A 193 -0.86 -27.82 25.17
C PRO A 193 -0.61 -26.44 24.57
N PHE A 194 -1.69 -25.75 24.18
CA PHE A 194 -1.59 -24.40 23.63
C PHE A 194 -1.21 -23.38 24.69
N ALA A 195 -1.66 -23.54 25.94
CA ALA A 195 -1.29 -22.61 27.01
C ALA A 195 0.21 -22.74 27.33
N GLU A 196 0.75 -23.95 27.34
CA GLU A 196 2.18 -24.21 27.57
C GLU A 196 3.05 -23.60 26.46
N VAL A 197 2.67 -23.76 25.19
CA VAL A 197 3.40 -23.10 24.08
C VAL A 197 3.31 -21.58 24.18
N LYS A 198 2.16 -21.02 24.56
CA LYS A 198 2.02 -19.57 24.79
C LYS A 198 2.89 -19.09 25.94
N ALA A 199 2.98 -19.86 27.03
CA ALA A 199 3.84 -19.55 28.17
C ALA A 199 5.33 -19.63 27.79
N ALA A 200 5.71 -20.61 26.96
CA ALA A 200 7.05 -20.71 26.39
C ALA A 200 7.41 -19.47 25.56
N LEU A 201 6.56 -19.06 24.63
CA LEU A 201 6.80 -17.87 23.80
C LEU A 201 6.94 -16.59 24.64
N GLN A 202 6.12 -16.44 25.68
CA GLN A 202 6.23 -15.30 26.62
C GLN A 202 7.52 -15.32 27.42
N PHE A 203 7.91 -16.49 27.93
CA PHE A 203 9.18 -16.68 28.62
C PHE A 203 10.36 -16.31 27.72
N LEU A 204 10.24 -16.63 26.43
CA LEU A 204 11.23 -16.35 25.40
C LEU A 204 11.19 -14.90 24.87
N GLY A 205 10.28 -14.06 25.38
CA GLY A 205 10.26 -12.60 25.15
C GLY A 205 9.16 -12.08 24.22
N TYR A 206 8.37 -12.97 23.62
CA TYR A 206 7.26 -12.56 22.76
C TYR A 206 6.05 -12.07 23.56
N GLN A 207 5.39 -11.01 23.07
CA GLN A 207 4.13 -10.54 23.65
C GLN A 207 2.93 -11.32 23.07
N PRO A 208 1.84 -11.51 23.84
CA PRO A 208 0.67 -12.25 23.37
C PRO A 208 0.02 -11.71 22.09
N SER A 209 0.21 -10.43 21.78
CA SER A 209 -0.30 -9.79 20.55
C SER A 209 0.50 -10.15 19.31
N GLN A 210 1.69 -10.74 19.46
CA GLN A 210 2.64 -10.95 18.37
C GLN A 210 2.50 -12.32 17.69
N TYR A 211 1.71 -13.23 18.28
CA TYR A 211 1.56 -14.58 17.75
C TYR A 211 0.15 -15.13 17.98
N GLN A 212 -0.21 -16.12 17.18
CA GLN A 212 -1.38 -16.97 17.34
C GLN A 212 -0.92 -18.41 17.45
N VAL A 213 -1.49 -19.16 18.38
CA VAL A 213 -1.21 -20.59 18.55
C VAL A 213 -2.49 -21.36 18.29
N THR A 214 -2.45 -22.30 17.35
CA THR A 214 -3.57 -23.14 16.96
C THR A 214 -3.17 -24.60 16.90
N GLY A 215 -4.13 -25.50 17.05
CA GLY A 215 -3.93 -26.94 16.86
C GLY A 215 -4.52 -27.41 15.55
N LEU A 216 -3.93 -28.45 14.98
CA LEU A 216 -4.43 -29.10 13.78
C LEU A 216 -4.98 -30.49 14.16
N SER A 217 -6.14 -30.86 13.62
CA SER A 217 -6.69 -32.20 13.83
C SER A 217 -5.87 -33.22 13.05
N SER A 218 -5.13 -34.07 13.76
CA SER A 218 -4.31 -35.13 13.16
C SER A 218 -4.17 -36.32 14.12
N GLY A 219 -3.52 -37.40 13.67
CA GLY A 219 -3.08 -38.49 14.57
C GLY A 219 -1.98 -38.06 15.53
N ASP A 220 -1.20 -37.04 15.15
CA ASP A 220 -0.14 -36.41 15.93
C ASP A 220 -0.65 -35.19 16.72
N LEU A 221 0.10 -34.74 17.72
CA LEU A 221 -0.11 -33.43 18.34
C LEU A 221 0.65 -32.36 17.55
N LEU A 222 -0.10 -31.68 16.67
CA LEU A 222 0.39 -30.57 15.85
C LEU A 222 0.01 -29.23 16.45
N ILE A 223 1.01 -28.39 16.72
CA ILE A 223 0.82 -27.02 17.23
C ILE A 223 1.44 -26.04 16.23
N GLU A 224 0.61 -25.18 15.66
CA GLU A 224 1.03 -24.14 14.72
C GLU A 224 1.13 -22.79 15.43
N ILE A 225 2.27 -22.12 15.26
CA ILE A 225 2.57 -20.80 15.79
C ILE A 225 2.69 -19.86 14.60
N ARG A 226 1.71 -18.99 14.43
CA ARG A 226 1.74 -17.92 13.42
C ARG A 226 2.18 -16.63 14.07
N PHE A 227 3.25 -16.01 13.60
CA PHE A 227 3.67 -14.69 14.04
C PHE A 227 2.86 -13.63 13.29
N VAL A 228 2.17 -12.76 14.02
CA VAL A 228 1.15 -11.84 13.47
C VAL A 228 1.45 -10.36 13.71
N ASP A 229 2.55 -10.04 14.41
CA ASP A 229 2.97 -8.65 14.60
C ASP A 229 3.30 -8.02 13.23
N PRO A 230 2.77 -6.83 12.88
CA PRO A 230 3.18 -6.12 11.68
C PRO A 230 4.68 -5.86 11.60
N ALA A 231 5.37 -5.69 12.74
CA ALA A 231 6.82 -5.52 12.78
C ALA A 231 7.58 -6.76 12.30
N PHE A 232 6.93 -7.93 12.21
CA PHE A 232 7.50 -9.19 11.72
C PHE A 232 7.29 -9.42 10.22
N ALA A 233 6.76 -8.43 9.50
CA ALA A 233 6.60 -8.46 8.05
C ALA A 233 7.93 -8.68 7.32
N ASN A 234 8.01 -9.76 6.54
CA ASN A 234 9.18 -10.20 5.77
C ASN A 234 10.47 -10.31 6.60
N MET A 235 10.36 -10.67 7.88
CA MET A 235 11.52 -10.93 8.75
C MET A 235 11.61 -12.41 9.11
N ASP A 236 12.81 -12.97 8.96
CA ASP A 236 13.17 -14.29 9.45
C ASP A 236 13.36 -14.23 10.97
N LEU A 237 12.50 -14.92 11.72
CA LEU A 237 12.50 -14.95 13.17
C LEU A 237 13.35 -16.13 13.66
N PRO A 238 13.92 -16.04 14.88
CA PRO A 238 14.68 -17.15 15.42
C PRO A 238 13.83 -18.42 15.60
N ASN A 239 14.34 -19.54 15.11
CA ASN A 239 13.66 -20.83 15.17
C ASN A 239 13.46 -21.33 16.61
N LEU A 240 12.31 -21.95 16.86
CA LEU A 240 12.07 -22.69 18.08
C LEU A 240 12.76 -24.05 18.00
N ILE A 241 13.45 -24.41 19.08
CA ILE A 241 14.07 -25.70 19.29
C ILE A 241 13.25 -26.39 20.38
N VAL A 242 12.63 -27.52 20.03
CA VAL A 242 11.80 -28.30 20.96
C VAL A 242 12.45 -29.65 21.20
N THR A 243 12.69 -29.97 22.47
CA THR A 243 13.26 -31.25 22.88
C THR A 243 12.35 -31.92 23.89
N SER A 244 12.04 -33.20 23.67
CA SER A 244 11.17 -34.00 24.51
C SER A 244 11.97 -35.05 25.28
N ASP A 245 11.72 -35.17 26.58
CA ASP A 245 12.25 -36.23 27.46
C ASP A 245 11.08 -36.90 28.18
N PHE A 246 10.42 -37.83 27.47
CA PHE A 246 9.28 -38.59 27.98
C PHE A 246 9.67 -40.03 28.32
N ASP A 247 8.83 -40.72 29.09
CA ASP A 247 8.99 -42.13 29.42
C ASP A 247 8.83 -43.09 28.23
N VAL A 248 8.33 -42.58 27.11
CA VAL A 248 8.32 -43.23 25.81
C VAL A 248 9.01 -42.32 24.78
N ALA A 249 9.63 -42.91 23.76
CA ALA A 249 10.24 -42.12 22.69
C ALA A 249 9.15 -41.48 21.83
N VAL A 250 9.07 -40.15 21.86
CA VAL A 250 8.16 -39.36 21.02
C VAL A 250 8.98 -38.63 19.96
N PRO A 251 8.82 -38.94 18.66
CA PRO A 251 9.40 -38.14 17.60
C PRO A 251 8.93 -36.69 17.72
N THR A 252 9.87 -35.76 17.87
CA THR A 252 9.58 -34.34 18.01
C THR A 252 10.36 -33.55 16.96
N SER A 253 9.68 -32.68 16.23
CA SER A 253 10.31 -31.79 15.25
C SER A 253 9.65 -30.42 15.23
N VAL A 254 10.39 -29.44 14.74
CA VAL A 254 9.87 -28.10 14.40
C VAL A 254 10.05 -27.91 12.91
N GLU A 255 8.95 -27.63 12.22
CA GLU A 255 8.94 -27.21 10.81
C GLU A 255 8.85 -25.68 10.76
N GLU A 256 9.68 -25.08 9.93
CA GLU A 256 9.72 -23.64 9.72
C GLU A 256 9.14 -23.29 8.35
N PHE A 257 8.33 -22.24 8.31
CA PHE A 257 7.85 -21.58 7.10
C PHE A 257 8.24 -20.11 7.16
N SER A 258 9.54 -19.83 6.99
CA SER A 258 10.13 -18.49 6.95
C SER A 258 9.50 -17.66 5.84
N PRO A 259 9.27 -16.34 6.02
CA PRO A 259 8.68 -15.49 4.99
C PRO A 259 9.57 -15.33 3.76
N LEU A 260 10.88 -15.49 3.89
CA LEU A 260 11.85 -15.32 2.80
C LEU A 260 12.67 -16.61 2.62
N LEU A 261 13.23 -16.81 1.43
CA LEU A 261 14.24 -17.84 1.21
C LEU A 261 15.57 -17.43 1.89
N ALA A 262 16.53 -18.36 1.91
CA ALA A 262 17.84 -18.16 2.54
C ALA A 262 18.67 -16.99 1.97
N ASP A 263 18.26 -16.39 0.84
CA ASP A 263 18.86 -15.17 0.30
C ASP A 263 18.41 -13.89 1.03
N GLY A 264 17.41 -13.98 1.90
CA GLY A 264 16.86 -12.87 2.68
C GLY A 264 16.12 -11.83 1.83
N VAL A 265 15.76 -12.15 0.58
CA VAL A 265 15.10 -11.20 -0.35
C VAL A 265 13.94 -11.84 -1.10
N THR A 266 14.05 -13.10 -1.50
CA THR A 266 13.03 -13.78 -2.30
C THR A 266 11.92 -14.30 -1.39
N PRO A 267 10.63 -13.95 -1.63
CA PRO A 267 9.53 -14.49 -0.84
C PRO A 267 9.47 -16.01 -0.89
N ASN A 268 9.27 -16.66 0.26
CA ASN A 268 9.14 -18.10 0.35
C ASN A 268 7.75 -18.54 -0.13
N PRO A 269 7.62 -19.29 -1.23
CA PRO A 269 6.33 -19.75 -1.72
C PRO A 269 5.59 -20.64 -0.72
N GLU A 270 6.29 -21.36 0.17
CA GLU A 270 5.66 -22.25 1.15
C GLU A 270 4.98 -21.50 2.31
N ALA A 271 5.39 -20.25 2.56
CA ALA A 271 4.82 -19.40 3.61
C ALA A 271 3.50 -18.74 3.18
N MET A 272 3.20 -18.68 1.89
CA MET A 272 2.03 -18.00 1.31
C MET A 272 0.71 -18.48 1.90
N ARG A 273 0.50 -19.80 1.99
CA ARG A 273 -0.76 -20.41 2.48
C ARG A 273 -1.13 -19.98 3.90
N PHE A 274 -0.14 -19.64 4.73
CA PHE A 274 -0.34 -19.19 6.11
C PHE A 274 -0.64 -17.70 6.19
N ASN A 275 -0.33 -16.94 5.15
CA ASN A 275 -0.47 -15.49 5.11
C ASN A 275 -1.76 -15.00 4.45
N LEU A 276 -2.62 -15.91 3.98
CA LEU A 276 -3.97 -15.58 3.56
C LEU A 276 -4.86 -15.23 4.76
N ASP A 277 -5.59 -14.12 4.66
CA ASP A 277 -6.66 -13.78 5.58
C ASP A 277 -7.99 -14.19 4.95
N THR A 278 -8.57 -15.25 5.52
CA THR A 278 -9.78 -15.91 4.99
C THR A 278 -11.03 -15.59 5.80
N ARG A 279 -10.96 -14.50 6.59
CA ARG A 279 -12.13 -13.84 7.18
C ARG A 279 -12.91 -13.17 6.05
N SER A 280 -14.22 -13.41 6.04
CA SER A 280 -15.10 -12.88 5.02
C SER A 280 -16.14 -11.99 5.68
N ARG A 281 -16.13 -10.68 5.37
CA ARG A 281 -17.11 -9.74 5.96
C ARG A 281 -18.52 -10.10 5.54
N THR A 282 -18.63 -10.71 4.37
CA THR A 282 -19.88 -11.15 3.77
C THR A 282 -20.32 -12.54 4.22
N PHE A 283 -19.62 -13.13 5.20
CA PHE A 283 -19.98 -14.38 5.89
C PHE A 283 -20.18 -14.20 7.41
N ASN A 284 -21.40 -14.47 7.90
CA ASN A 284 -21.75 -14.66 9.33
C ASN A 284 -20.94 -13.78 10.31
N HIS A 285 -21.03 -12.45 10.22
CA HIS A 285 -20.31 -11.51 11.11
C HIS A 285 -18.77 -11.58 11.02
N ASN A 286 -18.21 -11.56 9.81
CA ASN A 286 -16.77 -11.57 9.57
C ASN A 286 -16.05 -12.85 10.04
N GLN A 287 -16.73 -14.00 9.92
CA GLN A 287 -16.18 -15.30 10.26
C GLN A 287 -15.24 -15.80 9.17
N ARG A 288 -14.33 -16.72 9.54
CA ARG A 288 -13.50 -17.42 8.55
C ARG A 288 -14.32 -18.52 7.88
N PHE A 289 -14.25 -18.60 6.55
CA PHE A 289 -14.92 -19.64 5.77
C PHE A 289 -13.92 -20.54 5.04
N TYR A 290 -13.01 -19.94 4.27
CA TYR A 290 -11.97 -20.64 3.50
C TYR A 290 -10.78 -21.05 4.36
N THR A 291 -10.98 -21.94 5.32
CA THR A 291 -9.91 -22.38 6.24
C THR A 291 -9.33 -23.76 5.90
N LEU A 292 -9.87 -24.44 4.89
CA LEU A 292 -9.41 -25.76 4.49
C LEU A 292 -8.60 -25.68 3.19
N LEU A 293 -7.55 -26.51 3.10
CA LEU A 293 -6.74 -26.67 1.88
C LEU A 293 -6.25 -25.34 1.29
N ASN A 294 -5.87 -24.38 2.13
CA ASN A 294 -5.30 -23.12 1.67
C ASN A 294 -4.02 -23.39 0.88
N ARG A 295 -3.96 -22.81 -0.33
CA ARG A 295 -2.85 -22.93 -1.27
C ARG A 295 -2.44 -21.56 -1.76
N GLY A 296 -1.27 -21.53 -2.37
CA GLY A 296 -0.72 -20.33 -2.98
C GLY A 296 0.79 -20.42 -3.02
N ARG A 297 1.37 -19.89 -4.09
CA ARG A 297 2.81 -19.65 -4.21
C ARG A 297 3.02 -18.27 -4.83
N PHE A 298 4.18 -17.69 -4.59
CA PHE A 298 4.61 -16.46 -5.22
C PHE A 298 5.87 -16.74 -6.04
N ASP A 299 5.93 -16.14 -7.22
CA ASP A 299 7.10 -16.15 -8.10
C ASP A 299 7.34 -14.73 -8.61
N LEU A 300 8.59 -14.27 -8.59
CA LEU A 300 8.90 -12.90 -9.01
C LEU A 300 8.57 -12.63 -10.48
N ALA A 301 8.62 -13.64 -11.35
CA ALA A 301 8.32 -13.48 -12.77
C ALA A 301 6.83 -13.66 -13.10
N SER A 302 6.11 -14.45 -12.31
CA SER A 302 4.75 -14.89 -12.61
C SER A 302 3.69 -14.35 -11.64
N GLY A 303 4.09 -13.65 -10.57
CA GLY A 303 3.19 -13.10 -9.56
C GLY A 303 2.64 -14.17 -8.61
N PHE A 304 1.35 -14.10 -8.34
CA PHE A 304 0.65 -14.97 -7.39
C PHE A 304 0.00 -16.13 -8.14
N ILE A 305 0.31 -17.37 -7.76
CA ILE A 305 -0.16 -18.55 -8.46
C ILE A 305 -0.92 -19.47 -7.50
N ASP A 306 -2.07 -19.97 -7.97
CA ASP A 306 -2.92 -20.94 -7.25
C ASP A 306 -3.27 -20.49 -5.81
N VAL A 307 -3.49 -19.18 -5.63
CA VAL A 307 -3.78 -18.60 -4.33
C VAL A 307 -5.27 -18.74 -4.05
N GLY A 308 -5.59 -19.32 -2.89
CA GLY A 308 -6.96 -19.48 -2.46
C GLY A 308 -7.14 -20.55 -1.41
N GLY A 309 -8.37 -21.02 -1.28
CA GLY A 309 -8.72 -22.02 -0.30
C GLY A 309 -10.08 -22.62 -0.53
N THR A 310 -10.44 -23.56 0.33
CA THR A 310 -11.72 -24.26 0.31
C THR A 310 -12.47 -24.04 1.62
N GLY A 311 -13.79 -23.91 1.51
CA GLY A 311 -14.68 -23.72 2.66
C GLY A 311 -14.99 -25.03 3.39
N LEU A 312 -15.41 -24.93 4.65
CA LEU A 312 -16.01 -26.07 5.37
C LEU A 312 -17.33 -26.49 4.73
N ILE A 313 -17.47 -27.78 4.42
CA ILE A 313 -18.70 -28.39 3.91
C ILE A 313 -19.59 -28.77 5.10
N PRO A 314 -20.81 -28.21 5.26
CA PRO A 314 -21.75 -28.74 6.24
C PRO A 314 -22.10 -30.18 5.85
N GLY A 315 -21.93 -31.12 6.77
CA GLY A 315 -22.18 -32.55 6.56
C GLY A 315 -23.64 -32.95 6.24
N ALA A 316 -24.52 -31.98 5.98
CA ALA A 316 -25.88 -32.19 5.49
C ALA A 316 -26.12 -31.24 4.32
N SER A 317 -26.28 -31.82 3.13
CA SER A 317 -26.66 -31.19 1.86
C SER A 317 -27.55 -29.96 2.06
N GLY A 318 -27.02 -28.78 1.74
CA GLY A 318 -27.79 -27.54 1.77
C GLY A 318 -27.10 -26.44 0.98
N GLY A 319 -27.92 -25.61 0.33
CA GLY A 319 -27.60 -24.35 -0.32
C GLY A 319 -26.45 -23.53 0.26
N ILE A 320 -25.95 -22.56 -0.52
CA ILE A 320 -25.35 -21.34 0.06
C ILE A 320 -26.25 -20.79 1.18
N ARG A 321 -27.58 -20.84 0.99
CA ARG A 321 -28.60 -20.45 1.99
C ARG A 321 -28.60 -21.28 3.28
N SER A 322 -27.99 -22.46 3.30
CA SER A 322 -27.88 -23.32 4.48
C SER A 322 -26.47 -23.32 5.10
N LEU A 323 -25.50 -22.68 4.45
CA LEU A 323 -24.13 -22.46 4.98
C LEU A 323 -24.09 -21.41 6.10
N THR A 324 -25.11 -20.57 6.19
CA THR A 324 -25.16 -19.46 7.15
C THR A 324 -26.00 -19.84 8.37
N GLN A 325 -25.45 -19.67 9.57
CA GLN A 325 -26.15 -19.97 10.83
C GLN A 325 -27.27 -18.94 11.12
N ASP A 326 -27.22 -17.78 10.46
CA ASP A 326 -28.09 -16.62 10.61
C ASP A 326 -28.68 -16.07 9.30
N GLY A 327 -28.26 -16.59 8.13
CA GLY A 327 -28.77 -16.20 6.81
C GLY A 327 -27.93 -15.19 6.02
N GLN A 328 -26.76 -14.77 6.48
CA GLN A 328 -25.99 -13.70 5.83
C GLN A 328 -24.84 -14.25 4.96
N PHE A 329 -25.19 -14.56 3.71
CA PHE A 329 -24.24 -14.68 2.60
C PHE A 329 -24.54 -13.49 1.70
N ILE A 330 -23.64 -12.51 1.69
CA ILE A 330 -23.81 -11.26 0.94
C ILE A 330 -22.90 -11.33 -0.29
N GLU A 331 -23.45 -11.08 -1.46
CA GLU A 331 -22.65 -11.03 -2.68
C GLU A 331 -22.16 -9.60 -2.95
N PRO A 332 -20.94 -9.43 -3.48
CA PRO A 332 -19.95 -10.48 -3.75
C PRO A 332 -19.36 -11.08 -2.46
N PHE A 333 -19.07 -12.37 -2.48
CA PHE A 333 -18.57 -13.14 -1.35
C PHE A 333 -17.05 -13.04 -1.23
N ASP A 334 -16.54 -12.54 -0.10
CA ASP A 334 -15.10 -12.40 0.12
C ASP A 334 -14.49 -13.80 0.30
N VAL A 335 -13.48 -14.13 -0.50
CA VAL A 335 -12.79 -15.43 -0.44
C VAL A 335 -11.58 -15.34 0.49
N PHE A 336 -10.64 -14.48 0.12
CA PHE A 336 -9.45 -14.20 0.90
C PHE A 336 -8.95 -12.80 0.55
N ARG A 337 -8.13 -12.27 1.43
CA ARG A 337 -7.24 -11.15 1.11
C ARG A 337 -5.80 -11.48 1.47
N ILE A 338 -4.89 -10.89 0.72
CA ILE A 338 -3.46 -11.00 0.89
C ILE A 338 -2.84 -9.62 1.00
N GLU A 339 -2.00 -9.44 2.02
CA GLU A 339 -1.24 -8.22 2.22
C GLU A 339 -0.07 -8.18 1.23
N VAL A 340 0.08 -7.05 0.55
CA VAL A 340 1.06 -6.82 -0.51
C VAL A 340 1.62 -5.41 -0.39
N PHE A 341 2.75 -5.15 -1.04
CA PHE A 341 3.35 -3.83 -1.15
C PHE A 341 4.07 -3.65 -2.49
N LEU A 342 4.26 -2.40 -2.91
CA LEU A 342 5.12 -2.07 -4.05
C LEU A 342 6.58 -1.96 -3.61
N ALA A 343 7.46 -2.70 -4.25
CA ALA A 343 8.90 -2.67 -3.96
C ALA A 343 9.61 -1.43 -4.53
N GLU A 344 9.09 -0.85 -5.62
CA GLU A 344 9.66 0.31 -6.30
C GLU A 344 8.54 1.22 -6.86
N PRO A 345 8.82 2.50 -7.15
CA PRO A 345 7.87 3.41 -7.80
C PRO A 345 7.42 2.94 -9.17
N LEU A 346 6.15 3.19 -9.52
CA LEU A 346 5.59 2.81 -10.81
C LEU A 346 5.87 3.89 -11.85
N ARG A 347 6.53 3.53 -12.96
CA ARG A 347 6.77 4.43 -14.12
C ARG A 347 5.62 4.41 -15.13
N SER A 348 4.72 3.46 -14.99
CA SER A 348 3.48 3.29 -15.74
C SER A 348 2.49 2.53 -14.86
N PRO A 349 1.18 2.67 -15.06
CA PRO A 349 0.18 1.96 -14.27
C PRO A 349 0.45 0.45 -14.22
N LEU A 350 0.33 -0.13 -13.02
CA LEU A 350 0.48 -1.56 -12.77
C LEU A 350 -0.91 -2.19 -12.72
N VAL A 351 -1.26 -2.92 -13.77
CA VAL A 351 -2.50 -3.72 -13.80
C VAL A 351 -2.26 -5.07 -13.14
N ILE A 352 -3.21 -5.48 -12.29
CA ILE A 352 -3.27 -6.77 -11.62
C ILE A 352 -4.61 -7.40 -12.00
N ASP A 353 -4.57 -8.52 -12.71
CA ASP A 353 -5.76 -9.22 -13.16
C ASP A 353 -5.95 -10.52 -12.38
N THR A 354 -7.19 -10.82 -12.00
CA THR A 354 -7.54 -12.12 -11.43
C THR A 354 -7.85 -13.10 -12.56
N ALA A 355 -7.21 -14.27 -12.54
CA ALA A 355 -7.47 -15.35 -13.48
C ALA A 355 -7.73 -16.66 -12.73
N PRO A 356 -8.54 -17.59 -13.27
CA PRO A 356 -8.67 -18.93 -12.70
C PRO A 356 -7.32 -19.64 -12.64
N SER A 357 -7.03 -20.33 -11.53
CA SER A 357 -5.84 -21.16 -11.42
C SER A 357 -5.80 -22.25 -12.50
N GLN A 358 -4.60 -22.66 -12.91
CA GLN A 358 -4.39 -23.79 -13.83
C GLN A 358 -4.35 -25.14 -13.09
N GLY A 359 -4.57 -25.15 -11.77
CA GLY A 359 -4.66 -26.36 -10.96
C GLY A 359 -5.93 -27.17 -11.26
N PRO A 360 -5.97 -28.45 -10.85
CA PRO A 360 -7.10 -29.35 -11.11
C PRO A 360 -8.42 -28.90 -10.46
N ASP A 361 -8.35 -27.99 -9.49
CA ASP A 361 -9.42 -27.60 -8.57
C ASP A 361 -9.53 -26.05 -8.49
N SER A 362 -9.41 -25.36 -9.63
CA SER A 362 -9.45 -23.89 -9.68
C SER A 362 -10.79 -23.34 -9.21
N LEU A 363 -11.87 -24.02 -9.60
CA LEU A 363 -13.23 -23.78 -9.13
C LEU A 363 -13.93 -25.11 -8.86
N LEU A 364 -14.07 -25.44 -7.57
CA LEU A 364 -14.80 -26.62 -7.12
C LEU A 364 -16.17 -26.21 -6.61
N LEU A 365 -17.24 -26.78 -7.19
CA LEU A 365 -18.58 -26.61 -6.66
C LEU A 365 -18.86 -27.67 -5.60
N PHE A 366 -18.97 -27.27 -4.33
CA PHE A 366 -19.22 -28.26 -3.27
C PHE A 366 -20.68 -28.73 -3.28
N GLY A 367 -20.90 -30.03 -3.46
CA GLY A 367 -22.24 -30.64 -3.57
C GLY A 367 -22.46 -31.42 -4.87
N GLU A 368 -21.59 -31.20 -5.86
CA GLU A 368 -21.47 -31.99 -7.08
C GLU A 368 -19.98 -32.29 -7.30
N ASP A 369 -19.59 -33.55 -7.55
CA ASP A 369 -18.19 -33.92 -7.82
C ASP A 369 -17.77 -33.48 -9.24
N VAL A 370 -17.90 -32.18 -9.55
CA VAL A 370 -17.71 -31.60 -10.88
C VAL A 370 -16.75 -30.42 -10.80
N VAL A 371 -15.62 -30.53 -11.49
CA VAL A 371 -14.70 -29.42 -11.74
C VAL A 371 -15.37 -28.44 -12.70
N ILE A 372 -15.48 -27.18 -12.30
CA ILE A 372 -16.07 -26.15 -13.13
C ILE A 372 -14.99 -25.64 -14.13
N PRO A 373 -15.28 -25.64 -15.44
CA PRO A 373 -14.32 -25.18 -16.44
C PRO A 373 -14.06 -23.67 -16.31
N ALA A 374 -12.87 -23.21 -16.67
CA ALA A 374 -12.48 -21.81 -16.57
C ALA A 374 -13.38 -20.88 -17.40
N GLU A 375 -13.97 -21.37 -18.50
CA GLU A 375 -14.89 -20.64 -19.36
C GLU A 375 -16.27 -20.38 -18.70
N ALA A 376 -16.55 -20.99 -17.55
CA ALA A 376 -17.73 -20.70 -16.74
C ALA A 376 -17.48 -19.57 -15.73
N ILE A 377 -16.28 -18.97 -15.72
CA ILE A 377 -15.94 -17.84 -14.87
C ILE A 377 -15.98 -16.56 -15.71
N LEU A 378 -16.79 -15.60 -15.28
CA LEU A 378 -16.85 -14.27 -15.85
C LEU A 378 -15.73 -13.41 -15.24
N LEU A 379 -14.93 -12.82 -16.11
CA LEU A 379 -13.90 -11.83 -15.79
C LEU A 379 -14.25 -10.56 -16.56
N ASP A 380 -14.51 -9.46 -15.84
CA ASP A 380 -14.72 -8.12 -16.40
C ASP A 380 -13.75 -7.12 -15.75
N ALA A 381 -13.95 -5.81 -15.95
CA ALA A 381 -13.14 -4.75 -15.35
C ALA A 381 -13.01 -4.87 -13.82
N ASP A 382 -14.03 -5.43 -13.18
CA ASP A 382 -14.18 -5.67 -11.74
C ASP A 382 -13.20 -6.73 -11.21
N ALA A 383 -12.68 -7.59 -12.09
CA ALA A 383 -11.69 -8.61 -11.78
C ALA A 383 -10.24 -8.09 -11.84
N SER A 384 -10.07 -6.77 -12.01
CA SER A 384 -8.80 -6.10 -12.19
C SER A 384 -8.63 -4.91 -11.25
N VAL A 385 -7.39 -4.66 -10.84
CA VAL A 385 -6.99 -3.44 -10.12
C VAL A 385 -5.83 -2.80 -10.87
N THR A 386 -5.95 -1.51 -11.16
CA THR A 386 -4.85 -0.71 -11.72
C THR A 386 -4.25 0.17 -10.63
N LEU A 387 -2.98 -0.04 -10.32
CA LEU A 387 -2.22 0.73 -9.34
C LEU A 387 -1.38 1.82 -10.02
N VAL A 388 -1.26 2.95 -9.35
CA VAL A 388 -0.32 4.04 -9.67
C VAL A 388 0.40 4.48 -8.40
N THR A 389 1.56 5.10 -8.56
CA THR A 389 2.23 5.81 -7.47
C THR A 389 2.11 7.30 -7.70
N ALA A 390 1.92 8.07 -6.63
CA ALA A 390 1.98 9.53 -6.70
C ALA A 390 3.33 9.96 -7.28
N GLU A 391 3.35 11.00 -8.11
CA GLU A 391 4.59 11.63 -8.57
C GLU A 391 4.66 13.07 -8.04
N PRO A 392 5.88 13.58 -7.78
CA PRO A 392 6.07 15.00 -7.55
C PRO A 392 5.52 15.82 -8.71
N THR A 393 4.61 16.74 -8.42
CA THR A 393 4.05 17.66 -9.43
C THR A 393 4.36 19.11 -9.11
N VAL A 394 4.61 19.91 -10.15
CA VAL A 394 4.71 21.37 -10.03
C VAL A 394 3.30 21.93 -9.86
N GLN A 395 3.03 22.52 -8.70
CA GLN A 395 1.74 23.15 -8.37
C GLN A 395 1.70 24.60 -8.85
N GLN A 396 2.82 25.32 -8.76
CA GLN A 396 2.87 26.74 -9.07
C GLN A 396 4.27 27.19 -9.49
N ILE A 397 4.32 28.15 -10.41
CA ILE A 397 5.54 28.90 -10.75
C ILE A 397 5.19 30.39 -10.66
N LEU A 398 5.93 31.16 -9.86
CA LEU A 398 5.75 32.59 -9.68
C LEU A 398 7.05 33.34 -10.00
N ILE A 399 6.93 34.45 -10.73
CA ILE A 399 8.04 35.37 -10.99
C ILE A 399 8.01 36.45 -9.92
N ASN A 400 9.11 36.68 -9.20
CA ASN A 400 9.21 37.60 -8.06
C ASN A 400 7.99 37.50 -7.11
N ASP A 401 7.64 36.28 -6.72
CA ASP A 401 6.49 35.99 -5.84
C ASP A 401 5.15 36.58 -6.32
N GLY A 402 4.97 36.70 -7.63
CA GLY A 402 3.73 37.13 -8.26
C GLY A 402 3.60 38.64 -8.49
N ALA A 403 4.69 39.40 -8.41
CA ALA A 403 4.68 40.82 -8.75
C ALA A 403 4.24 41.05 -10.22
N ASP A 404 3.51 42.14 -10.49
CA ASP A 404 3.06 42.49 -11.85
C ASP A 404 4.21 43.05 -12.70
N SER A 405 5.01 43.94 -12.13
CA SER A 405 6.15 44.59 -12.79
C SER A 405 7.18 43.60 -13.35
N ARG A 406 7.75 43.94 -14.51
CA ARG A 406 8.79 43.16 -15.20
C ARG A 406 10.07 43.98 -15.43
N SER A 407 10.18 45.13 -14.77
CA SER A 407 11.38 45.96 -14.74
C SER A 407 12.58 45.20 -14.18
N GLN A 408 12.35 44.31 -13.21
CA GLN A 408 13.36 43.45 -12.62
C GLN A 408 12.79 42.06 -12.42
N VAL A 409 13.63 41.04 -12.61
CA VAL A 409 13.31 39.66 -12.26
C VAL A 409 14.48 39.11 -11.47
N THR A 410 14.34 39.09 -10.15
CA THR A 410 15.37 38.68 -9.20
C THR A 410 15.18 37.25 -8.70
N SER A 411 13.96 36.72 -8.83
CA SER A 411 13.68 35.32 -8.51
C SER A 411 12.55 34.71 -9.32
N VAL A 412 12.57 33.38 -9.36
CA VAL A 412 11.43 32.53 -9.72
C VAL A 412 11.20 31.55 -8.59
N THR A 413 9.97 31.46 -8.10
CA THR A 413 9.57 30.54 -7.04
C THR A 413 8.76 29.41 -7.65
N VAL A 414 9.19 28.15 -7.44
CA VAL A 414 8.52 26.93 -7.89
C VAL A 414 8.01 26.16 -6.68
N THR A 415 6.72 25.90 -6.63
CA THR A 415 6.07 25.12 -5.56
C THR A 415 5.72 23.73 -6.09
N PHE A 416 6.14 22.70 -5.36
CA PHE A 416 5.82 21.31 -5.61
C PHE A 416 4.82 20.80 -4.58
N GLY A 417 3.96 19.87 -5.00
CA GLY A 417 2.91 19.30 -4.14
C GLY A 417 3.40 18.39 -3.01
N GLU A 418 4.71 18.13 -2.94
CA GLU A 418 5.32 17.17 -2.02
C GLU A 418 6.66 17.67 -1.46
N GLU A 419 7.14 16.98 -0.42
CA GLU A 419 8.47 17.17 0.15
C GLU A 419 9.53 16.52 -0.74
N LEU A 420 10.48 17.32 -1.24
CA LEU A 420 11.52 16.89 -2.17
C LEU A 420 12.88 16.77 -1.48
N GLU A 421 13.75 15.93 -2.05
CA GLU A 421 15.14 15.78 -1.65
C GLU A 421 15.95 17.03 -2.05
N PRO A 422 16.32 17.92 -1.10
CA PRO A 422 16.87 19.24 -1.44
C PRO A 422 18.24 19.16 -2.13
N ALA A 423 18.98 18.06 -1.94
CA ALA A 423 20.31 17.87 -2.53
C ALA A 423 20.29 17.69 -4.05
N LEU A 424 19.16 17.28 -4.65
CA LEU A 424 19.04 17.04 -6.09
C LEU A 424 18.55 18.28 -6.87
N LEU A 425 17.86 19.19 -6.18
CA LEU A 425 17.24 20.37 -6.77
C LEU A 425 18.20 21.31 -7.52
N PRO A 426 19.44 21.58 -7.08
CA PRO A 426 20.32 22.53 -7.77
C PRO A 426 20.61 22.19 -9.24
N SER A 427 20.58 20.92 -9.62
CA SER A 427 20.76 20.47 -11.01
C SER A 427 19.46 20.38 -11.81
N ALA A 428 18.29 20.49 -11.17
CA ALA A 428 17.00 20.29 -11.79
C ALA A 428 16.51 21.49 -12.61
N PHE A 429 17.12 22.67 -12.45
CA PHE A 429 16.64 23.91 -13.06
C PHE A 429 17.65 24.50 -14.04
N SER A 430 17.19 24.79 -15.26
CA SER A 430 17.96 25.56 -16.22
C SER A 430 17.12 26.68 -16.83
N LEU A 431 17.77 27.79 -17.16
CA LEU A 431 17.10 29.01 -17.64
C LEU A 431 17.82 29.57 -18.87
N VAL A 432 17.06 29.90 -19.90
CA VAL A 432 17.57 30.47 -21.15
C VAL A 432 16.82 31.76 -21.50
N ASN A 433 17.56 32.80 -21.88
CA ASN A 433 17.01 33.96 -22.55
C ASN A 433 16.72 33.60 -24.00
N THR A 434 15.45 33.48 -24.35
CA THR A 434 15.02 33.05 -25.68
C THR A 434 15.13 34.17 -26.71
N SER A 435 15.18 35.43 -26.29
CA SER A 435 15.41 36.57 -27.19
C SER A 435 16.84 36.59 -27.73
N THR A 436 17.82 36.16 -26.93
CA THR A 436 19.25 36.17 -27.31
C THR A 436 19.84 34.77 -27.53
N ALA A 437 19.09 33.72 -27.22
CA ALA A 437 19.56 32.34 -27.15
C ALA A 437 20.75 32.13 -26.19
N THR A 438 20.82 32.94 -25.12
CA THR A 438 21.89 32.91 -24.12
C THR A 438 21.41 32.17 -22.87
N SER A 439 22.22 31.24 -22.34
CA SER A 439 21.93 30.66 -21.03
C SER A 439 22.07 31.73 -19.94
N VAL A 440 21.21 31.70 -18.92
CA VAL A 440 21.37 32.60 -17.76
C VAL A 440 22.67 32.34 -17.02
N GLY A 441 23.19 31.10 -17.07
CA GLY A 441 24.38 30.68 -16.36
C GLY A 441 24.01 29.89 -15.12
N ILE A 442 24.38 30.41 -13.95
CA ILE A 442 24.16 29.79 -12.65
C ILE A 442 22.76 30.11 -12.15
N VAL A 443 22.01 29.06 -11.80
CA VAL A 443 20.75 29.15 -11.05
C VAL A 443 21.01 28.68 -9.63
N HIS A 444 20.97 29.60 -8.67
CA HIS A 444 21.06 29.28 -7.26
C HIS A 444 19.68 28.87 -6.74
N VAL A 445 19.59 27.70 -6.14
CA VAL A 445 18.34 27.13 -5.64
C VAL A 445 18.37 27.09 -4.11
N THR A 446 17.40 27.73 -3.49
CA THR A 446 17.12 27.57 -2.06
C THR A 446 15.76 26.93 -1.90
N ALA A 447 15.70 25.79 -1.21
CA ALA A 447 14.46 25.08 -0.94
C ALA A 447 14.01 25.27 0.50
N SER A 448 12.70 25.33 0.70
CA SER A 448 12.06 25.30 2.01
C SER A 448 10.85 24.38 1.95
N VAL A 449 10.54 23.73 3.07
CA VAL A 449 9.39 22.83 3.20
C VAL A 449 8.39 23.46 4.17
N MET A 450 7.13 23.56 3.73
CA MET A 450 6.02 24.04 4.54
C MET A 450 4.78 23.19 4.22
N ASP A 451 4.12 22.67 5.26
CA ASP A 451 2.91 21.83 5.14
C ASP A 451 3.05 20.65 4.15
N GLY A 452 4.23 20.01 4.14
CA GLY A 452 4.52 18.87 3.25
C GLY A 452 4.77 19.24 1.79
N MET A 453 4.83 20.53 1.44
CA MET A 453 5.14 21.02 0.11
C MET A 453 6.54 21.65 0.07
N THR A 454 7.25 21.47 -1.05
CA THR A 454 8.54 22.11 -1.29
C THR A 454 8.39 23.37 -2.10
N THR A 455 8.93 24.48 -1.61
CA THR A 455 9.09 25.73 -2.36
C THR A 455 10.56 25.95 -2.67
N ALA A 456 10.91 25.90 -3.96
CA ALA A 456 12.24 26.20 -4.48
C ALA A 456 12.28 27.64 -5.01
N THR A 457 13.08 28.49 -4.37
CA THR A 457 13.36 29.85 -4.84
C THR A 457 14.64 29.84 -5.67
N LEU A 458 14.51 30.23 -6.92
CA LEU A 458 15.58 30.33 -7.91
C LEU A 458 16.08 31.76 -7.95
N THR A 459 17.39 31.96 -7.85
CA THR A 459 18.07 33.26 -8.06
C THR A 459 19.20 33.09 -9.05
N PHE A 460 19.68 34.18 -9.65
CA PHE A 460 20.41 34.11 -10.91
C PHE A 460 21.80 34.72 -10.80
N ALA A 461 22.76 34.16 -11.53
CA ALA A 461 24.04 34.78 -11.83
C ALA A 461 24.58 34.29 -13.18
N GLY A 462 25.29 35.13 -13.93
CA GLY A 462 25.93 34.72 -15.19
C GLY A 462 25.58 35.60 -16.39
N GLU A 463 25.71 35.03 -17.59
CA GLU A 463 25.80 35.79 -18.85
C GLU A 463 24.54 36.58 -19.21
N SER A 464 23.35 36.09 -18.84
CA SER A 464 22.08 36.80 -19.08
C SER A 464 21.50 37.40 -17.80
N THR A 465 22.37 37.97 -16.96
CA THR A 465 22.00 38.70 -15.75
C THR A 465 22.59 40.11 -15.73
N VAL A 466 22.00 40.98 -14.91
CA VAL A 466 22.50 42.31 -14.57
C VAL A 466 22.90 42.29 -13.11
N ASP A 467 24.18 42.56 -12.86
CA ASP A 467 24.74 42.64 -11.51
C ASP A 467 24.14 43.82 -10.74
N ARG A 468 23.94 43.61 -9.43
CA ARG A 468 23.35 44.59 -8.51
C ARG A 468 24.11 44.66 -7.19
N ASP A 469 24.17 45.85 -6.60
CA ASP A 469 24.91 46.19 -5.39
C ASP A 469 24.24 45.69 -4.09
N GLY A 470 22.95 45.34 -4.14
CA GLY A 470 22.34 44.38 -3.22
C GLY A 470 21.54 44.93 -2.05
N THR A 471 20.98 46.14 -2.12
CA THR A 471 19.97 46.60 -1.14
C THR A 471 18.56 46.25 -1.62
N GLY A 472 18.26 44.95 -1.72
CA GLY A 472 16.97 44.42 -2.18
C GLY A 472 16.91 42.88 -2.19
N ALA A 473 15.71 42.30 -2.30
CA ALA A 473 15.38 40.96 -1.79
C ALA A 473 16.12 39.75 -2.38
N GLN A 474 16.74 39.78 -3.56
CA GLN A 474 17.68 38.75 -4.03
C GLN A 474 18.65 39.36 -5.05
N GLY A 475 19.94 39.01 -4.97
CA GLY A 475 21.10 39.48 -5.78
C GLY A 475 20.83 40.10 -7.16
N ASN A 476 21.25 39.41 -8.23
CA ASN A 476 21.18 39.92 -9.60
C ASN A 476 19.75 39.88 -10.17
N SER A 477 19.48 40.71 -11.18
CA SER A 477 18.28 40.57 -12.02
C SER A 477 18.61 39.82 -13.31
N LEU A 478 17.64 39.16 -13.93
CA LEU A 478 17.75 38.77 -15.34
C LEU A 478 17.97 40.00 -16.23
N ALA A 479 18.71 39.83 -17.33
CA ALA A 479 18.86 40.84 -18.39
C ALA A 479 17.55 41.00 -19.20
N ASP A 480 17.45 42.04 -20.04
CA ASP A 480 16.25 42.23 -20.86
C ASP A 480 16.03 41.06 -21.84
N GLY A 481 14.80 40.58 -21.97
CA GLY A 481 14.43 39.51 -22.89
C GLY A 481 13.28 38.63 -22.41
N ASN A 482 12.87 37.69 -23.26
CA ASN A 482 11.94 36.62 -22.91
C ASN A 482 12.74 35.43 -22.38
N TYR A 483 12.18 34.68 -21.43
CA TYR A 483 12.87 33.60 -20.74
C TYR A 483 12.07 32.30 -20.78
N ARG A 484 12.81 31.20 -20.71
CA ARG A 484 12.22 29.86 -20.58
C ARG A 484 12.93 29.07 -19.49
N LEU A 485 12.20 28.71 -18.45
CA LEU A 485 12.61 27.78 -17.40
C LEU A 485 12.35 26.36 -17.88
N HIS A 486 13.35 25.50 -17.72
CA HIS A 486 13.23 24.05 -17.87
C HIS A 486 13.52 23.41 -16.51
N ILE A 487 12.56 22.62 -16.05
CA ILE A 487 12.65 21.79 -14.86
C ILE A 487 12.84 20.36 -15.35
N ASP A 488 14.04 19.82 -15.14
CA ASP A 488 14.42 18.44 -15.48
C ASP A 488 13.85 17.49 -14.43
N ALA A 489 12.94 16.62 -14.88
CA ALA A 489 12.23 15.69 -14.02
C ALA A 489 13.18 14.73 -13.27
N SER A 490 14.32 14.40 -13.87
CA SER A 490 15.32 13.52 -13.25
C SER A 490 16.00 14.13 -12.01
N GLY A 491 15.95 15.45 -11.88
CA GLY A 491 16.44 16.19 -10.70
C GLY A 491 15.37 16.40 -9.62
N ILE A 492 14.12 15.98 -9.86
CA ILE A 492 12.99 16.13 -8.95
C ILE A 492 12.64 14.77 -8.35
N ARG A 493 12.91 14.61 -7.05
CA ARG A 493 12.61 13.40 -6.30
C ARG A 493 12.01 13.74 -4.94
N SER A 494 10.94 13.06 -4.54
CA SER A 494 10.39 13.17 -3.19
C SER A 494 11.33 12.55 -2.14
N THR A 495 11.17 12.91 -0.89
CA THR A 495 11.86 12.24 0.23
C THR A 495 11.47 10.76 0.36
N GLY A 496 10.32 10.37 -0.19
CA GLY A 496 9.87 8.97 -0.34
C GLY A 496 10.46 8.23 -1.55
N GLY A 497 11.33 8.88 -2.34
CA GLY A 497 12.02 8.25 -3.48
C GLY A 497 11.25 8.25 -4.80
N LEU A 498 10.10 8.92 -4.87
CA LEU A 498 9.29 9.05 -6.10
C LEU A 498 9.91 10.12 -6.99
N GLU A 499 10.10 9.82 -8.28
CA GLU A 499 10.65 10.75 -9.26
C GLU A 499 9.51 11.40 -10.06
N MET A 500 9.70 12.65 -10.47
CA MET A 500 8.82 13.27 -11.46
C MET A 500 9.01 12.57 -12.82
N PHE A 501 7.94 12.32 -13.57
CA PHE A 501 8.04 11.58 -14.84
C PHE A 501 8.35 12.48 -16.04
N ASN A 502 7.83 13.70 -16.04
CA ASN A 502 7.88 14.58 -17.20
C ASN A 502 8.51 15.92 -16.86
N ASP A 503 9.39 16.39 -17.74
CA ASP A 503 9.96 17.72 -17.64
C ASP A 503 8.87 18.79 -17.68
N VAL A 504 9.07 19.89 -16.95
CA VAL A 504 8.21 21.06 -17.02
C VAL A 504 8.93 22.18 -17.74
N ILE A 505 8.23 22.79 -18.71
CA ILE A 505 8.72 23.97 -19.40
C ILE A 505 7.79 25.15 -19.16
N PHE A 506 8.34 26.25 -18.66
CA PHE A 506 7.63 27.50 -18.39
C PHE A 506 8.26 28.66 -19.15
N GLY A 507 7.45 29.57 -19.69
CA GLY A 507 7.92 30.69 -20.52
C GLY A 507 7.95 30.40 -22.02
N GLN A 508 7.31 29.30 -22.47
CA GLN A 508 7.14 29.01 -23.90
C GLN A 508 5.89 29.67 -24.47
N GLN A 509 4.87 29.90 -23.65
CA GLN A 509 3.62 30.50 -24.10
C GLN A 509 3.59 31.98 -23.73
N PRO A 510 3.00 32.86 -24.57
CA PRO A 510 2.88 34.28 -24.25
C PRO A 510 2.17 34.55 -22.91
N VAL A 511 1.25 33.67 -22.50
CA VAL A 511 0.49 33.74 -21.24
C VAL A 511 1.34 33.51 -20.00
N ASP A 512 2.49 32.83 -20.11
CA ASP A 512 3.40 32.60 -18.99
C ASP A 512 4.02 33.90 -18.48
N GLY A 513 4.06 34.95 -19.32
CA GLY A 513 4.52 36.28 -18.92
C GLY A 513 5.97 36.30 -18.43
N PHE A 514 6.80 35.33 -18.84
CA PHE A 514 8.16 35.19 -18.36
C PHE A 514 9.14 35.99 -19.20
N PHE A 515 9.35 37.24 -18.80
CA PHE A 515 10.27 38.16 -19.43
C PHE A 515 10.82 39.17 -18.42
N ARG A 516 11.83 39.94 -18.83
CA ARG A 516 12.30 41.12 -18.11
C ARG A 516 12.48 42.24 -19.12
N LEU A 517 11.98 43.43 -18.80
CA LEU A 517 12.21 44.66 -19.56
C LEU A 517 12.38 45.81 -18.58
N TYR A 518 13.61 46.26 -18.32
CA TYR A 518 13.83 47.34 -17.36
C TYR A 518 13.05 48.59 -17.73
N GLY A 519 12.26 49.11 -16.78
CA GLY A 519 11.33 50.21 -16.98
C GLY A 519 9.86 49.78 -17.13
N ASP A 520 9.58 48.53 -17.53
CA ASP A 520 8.21 47.99 -17.63
C ASP A 520 7.67 47.73 -16.23
N SER A 521 6.94 48.71 -15.70
CA SER A 521 6.58 48.76 -14.28
C SER A 521 5.23 48.12 -13.97
N ASP A 522 4.44 47.79 -14.99
CA ASP A 522 3.17 47.06 -14.86
C ASP A 522 3.11 45.73 -15.62
N GLY A 523 4.19 45.34 -16.30
CA GLY A 523 4.38 44.03 -16.90
C GLY A 523 3.62 43.84 -18.20
N ASP A 524 3.32 44.89 -18.95
CA ASP A 524 2.53 44.82 -20.19
C ASP A 524 3.37 44.61 -21.47
N ARG A 525 4.68 44.41 -21.30
CA ARG A 525 5.72 44.17 -22.31
C ARG A 525 6.18 45.42 -23.05
N ASP A 526 5.81 46.61 -22.64
CA ASP A 526 6.41 47.83 -23.15
C ASP A 526 6.89 48.79 -22.04
N VAL A 527 7.59 49.84 -22.44
CA VAL A 527 8.00 50.92 -21.53
C VAL A 527 7.46 52.22 -22.10
N ASP A 528 6.34 52.70 -21.59
CA ASP A 528 5.60 53.81 -22.17
C ASP A 528 5.58 55.08 -21.28
N GLY A 529 4.75 56.04 -21.65
CA GLY A 529 4.59 57.28 -20.90
C GLY A 529 4.01 57.08 -19.49
N GLN A 530 3.28 56.01 -19.24
CA GLN A 530 2.76 55.63 -17.93
C GLN A 530 3.89 55.12 -17.04
N ASP A 531 4.75 54.25 -17.57
CA ASP A 531 5.96 53.81 -16.85
C ASP A 531 6.88 54.98 -16.52
N TYR A 532 7.09 55.89 -17.47
CA TYR A 532 7.87 57.10 -17.22
C TYR A 532 7.26 57.96 -16.11
N GLY A 533 5.93 58.09 -16.09
CA GLY A 533 5.20 58.76 -15.03
C GLY A 533 5.43 58.11 -13.67
N ARG A 534 5.39 56.77 -13.58
CA ARG A 534 5.66 56.00 -12.36
C ARG A 534 7.12 56.10 -11.92
N PHE A 535 8.08 56.07 -12.85
CA PHE A 535 9.49 56.33 -12.58
C PHE A 535 9.70 57.71 -11.97
N GLY A 536 9.07 58.74 -12.52
CA GLY A 536 9.13 60.09 -11.99
C GLY A 536 8.63 60.24 -10.54
N LEU A 537 7.79 59.32 -10.05
CA LEU A 537 7.31 59.33 -8.66
C LEU A 537 8.37 58.84 -7.65
N THR A 538 9.27 57.96 -8.09
CA THR A 538 10.34 57.38 -7.26
C THR A 538 11.71 58.01 -7.52
N PHE A 539 11.88 58.81 -8.57
CA PHE A 539 13.15 59.46 -8.88
C PHE A 539 13.66 60.36 -7.74
N LEU A 540 14.95 60.24 -7.43
CA LEU A 540 15.66 60.84 -6.29
C LEU A 540 15.08 60.44 -4.92
N THR A 541 14.52 59.24 -4.82
CA THR A 541 14.09 58.66 -3.54
C THR A 541 14.99 57.49 -3.17
N ALA A 542 15.14 57.24 -1.88
CA ALA A 542 15.98 56.18 -1.34
C ALA A 542 15.18 55.21 -0.49
N ALA A 543 15.73 54.01 -0.27
CA ALA A 543 15.16 52.98 0.58
C ALA A 543 14.73 53.54 1.95
N GLY A 544 13.52 53.16 2.37
CA GLY A 544 12.88 53.68 3.59
C GLY A 544 12.05 54.96 3.38
N GLN A 545 12.11 55.58 2.20
CA GLN A 545 11.17 56.65 1.83
C GLN A 545 9.88 56.05 1.26
N SER A 546 8.74 56.65 1.57
CA SER A 546 7.41 56.10 1.21
C SER A 546 7.13 56.04 -0.30
N ARG A 547 7.92 56.74 -1.12
CA ARG A 547 7.79 56.76 -2.58
C ARG A 547 8.83 55.91 -3.30
N PHE A 548 9.77 55.32 -2.55
CA PHE A 548 10.80 54.47 -3.14
C PHE A 548 10.17 53.20 -3.72
N ASN A 549 10.47 52.92 -4.98
CA ASN A 549 10.12 51.69 -5.66
C ASN A 549 11.40 50.96 -6.08
N ALA A 550 11.72 49.90 -5.33
CA ALA A 550 12.92 49.08 -5.56
C ALA A 550 12.98 48.42 -6.95
N GLN A 551 11.84 48.26 -7.64
CA GLN A 551 11.81 47.69 -9.00
C GLN A 551 12.36 48.64 -10.07
N LEU A 552 12.54 49.92 -9.72
CA LEU A 552 13.10 50.97 -10.57
C LEU A 552 14.46 51.47 -10.05
N ASP A 553 15.03 50.77 -9.07
CA ASP A 553 16.42 50.89 -8.60
C ASP A 553 17.23 49.80 -9.30
N SER A 554 17.74 50.12 -10.49
CA SER A 554 18.26 49.17 -11.49
C SER A 554 19.52 48.45 -11.07
N ASP A 555 20.43 49.11 -10.38
CA ASP A 555 21.66 48.56 -9.81
C ASP A 555 21.46 48.14 -8.37
N GLY A 556 20.31 48.40 -7.75
CA GLY A 556 19.98 47.90 -6.42
C GLY A 556 20.88 48.51 -5.35
N ASP A 557 21.33 49.76 -5.51
CA ASP A 557 22.20 50.45 -4.56
C ASP A 557 21.41 51.18 -3.45
N GLY A 558 20.08 51.18 -3.57
CA GLY A 558 19.15 51.60 -2.53
C GLY A 558 18.62 53.00 -2.74
N ASP A 559 18.86 53.61 -3.88
CA ASP A 559 18.13 54.77 -4.35
C ASP A 559 17.69 54.64 -5.81
N VAL A 560 16.93 55.62 -6.30
CA VAL A 560 16.58 55.72 -7.72
C VAL A 560 17.10 57.05 -8.22
N ASP A 561 18.21 57.03 -8.95
CA ASP A 561 18.94 58.24 -9.31
C ASP A 561 19.16 58.40 -10.82
N GLY A 562 20.11 59.27 -11.19
CA GLY A 562 20.44 59.55 -12.59
C GLY A 562 20.96 58.33 -13.36
N GLN A 563 21.55 57.34 -12.70
CA GLN A 563 22.00 56.09 -13.30
C GLN A 563 20.81 55.23 -13.72
N ASP A 564 19.81 55.09 -12.85
CA ASP A 564 18.57 54.38 -13.14
C ASP A 564 17.78 55.05 -14.26
N TYR A 565 17.74 56.38 -14.25
CA TYR A 565 17.11 57.15 -15.31
C TYR A 565 17.81 56.92 -16.65
N GLY A 566 19.14 56.88 -16.64
CA GLY A 566 19.94 56.56 -17.83
C GLY A 566 19.59 55.20 -18.41
N ARG A 567 19.46 54.17 -17.55
CA ARG A 567 19.07 52.81 -17.95
C ARG A 567 17.61 52.74 -18.40
N PHE A 568 16.69 53.43 -17.73
CA PHE A 568 15.28 53.51 -18.13
C PHE A 568 15.17 54.11 -19.54
N GLY A 569 15.91 55.19 -19.79
CA GLY A 569 15.95 55.87 -21.09
C GLY A 569 16.43 54.98 -22.24
N LEU A 570 17.18 53.91 -21.97
CA LEU A 570 17.56 52.93 -23.00
C LEU A 570 16.37 52.13 -23.51
N ASN A 571 15.32 51.96 -22.71
CA ASN A 571 14.16 51.14 -23.03
C ASN A 571 12.88 51.94 -23.27
N PHE A 572 12.87 53.24 -22.97
CA PHE A 572 11.69 54.08 -23.21
C PHE A 572 11.20 53.98 -24.67
N LEU A 573 9.90 53.70 -24.83
CA LEU A 573 9.18 53.40 -26.07
C LEU A 573 9.58 52.09 -26.78
N LYS A 574 10.24 51.15 -26.09
CA LYS A 574 10.46 49.78 -26.57
C LYS A 574 9.32 48.85 -26.15
N ARG A 575 9.20 47.75 -26.90
CA ARG A 575 8.31 46.61 -26.64
C ARG A 575 9.03 45.31 -26.97
N ILE A 576 8.73 44.23 -26.24
CA ILE A 576 9.28 42.88 -26.49
C ILE A 576 8.23 41.80 -26.74
#